data_AF-A0A9X0A9W0-F1
#
_entry.id   AF-A0A9X0A9W0-F1
#
_cell.length_a   1.000
_cell.length_b   1.000
_cell.length_c   1.000
_cell.angle_alpha   90.00
_cell.angle_beta   90.00
_cell.angle_gamma   90.00
#
_symmetry.space_group_name_H-M   'P 1'
#
loop_
_entity.id
_entity.type
_entity.pdbx_description
1 polymer ?
#
loop_
_entity_poly.entity_id
_entity_poly.type
_entity_poly.pdbx_seq_one_letter_code
_entity_poly.pdbx_strand_id
1 'polypeptide(L)'
;MSSKTQTIASYKWQEADPRFAPLPGRNRANHAMVKITVVKSGYENEFTVHKELLTRYQPKLFAKILGTVGNSESFRLVEDPKVFLGLLQFAYRGRFWLPETVSDIDTLWDIYILAEKNEIPYLQDVMMNRITSFYFQSQTFPSMDAIRHVYKHTKEESEIQKPSMARRFLARCYVSISFNCFYGGTCDDTYRRIEDARLHIDGLHLDTLQAIHKPAGIPWKVDLDPRDSRRVSPCDYHQHAWNEKCPLHKETPFNSETDK
;
A
#
# COMPACT_ATOMS: atom_id res chain seq x y z
N MET A 1 -9.94 -9.27 -34.42
CA MET A 1 -8.46 -9.21 -34.51
C MET A 1 -7.94 -8.69 -33.17
N SER A 2 -7.26 -9.54 -32.40
CA SER A 2 -6.74 -9.20 -31.06
C SER A 2 -5.46 -8.36 -31.23
N SER A 3 -5.54 -7.08 -30.88
CA SER A 3 -4.39 -6.19 -30.84
C SER A 3 -3.55 -6.56 -29.61
N LYS A 4 -2.59 -7.46 -29.79
CA LYS A 4 -1.55 -7.74 -28.80
C LYS A 4 -0.56 -6.58 -28.84
N THR A 5 -0.72 -5.61 -27.96
CA THR A 5 0.29 -4.58 -27.74
C THR A 5 1.43 -5.23 -26.95
N GLN A 6 2.46 -5.70 -27.65
CA GLN A 6 3.74 -5.99 -27.00
C GLN A 6 4.36 -4.65 -26.60
N THR A 7 4.03 -4.20 -25.41
CA THR A 7 4.75 -3.10 -24.78
C THR A 7 6.08 -3.68 -24.30
N ILE A 8 7.09 -3.69 -25.17
CA ILE A 8 8.47 -3.57 -24.69
C ILE A 8 8.44 -2.25 -23.93
N ALA A 9 8.47 -2.31 -22.60
CA ALA A 9 8.32 -1.17 -21.71
C ALA A 9 9.01 0.09 -22.29
N SER A 10 8.24 0.95 -22.94
CA SER A 10 8.72 2.24 -23.41
C SER A 10 8.60 3.18 -22.22
N TYR A 11 9.66 3.12 -21.42
CA TYR A 11 9.84 3.82 -20.16
C TYR A 11 9.56 5.33 -20.26
N LYS A 12 8.61 5.78 -19.43
CA LYS A 12 8.70 6.99 -18.59
C LYS A 12 7.77 6.84 -17.39
N TRP A 13 8.30 6.16 -16.37
CA TRP A 13 8.00 6.10 -14.92
C TRP A 13 9.12 5.21 -14.31
N GLN A 14 10.38 5.58 -14.60
CA GLN A 14 11.60 4.86 -14.21
C GLN A 14 11.45 4.53 -12.71
N GLU A 15 11.49 3.30 -12.20
CA GLU A 15 12.71 2.50 -12.08
C GLU A 15 12.39 1.06 -11.55
N ALA A 16 11.62 0.27 -12.31
CA ALA A 16 11.75 -1.20 -12.29
C ALA A 16 12.91 -1.64 -13.20
N ASP A 17 14.00 -0.88 -13.18
CA ASP A 17 15.13 -1.11 -14.05
C ASP A 17 15.92 -2.34 -13.52
N PRO A 18 16.04 -3.40 -14.33
CA PRO A 18 16.73 -4.61 -13.92
C PRO A 18 18.21 -4.40 -13.58
N ARG A 19 18.79 -3.24 -13.93
CA ARG A 19 20.13 -2.79 -13.52
C ARG A 19 20.24 -2.37 -12.04
N PHE A 20 19.14 -2.20 -11.31
CA PHE A 20 19.21 -1.96 -9.86
C PHE A 20 18.98 -3.22 -9.04
N ALA A 21 18.75 -4.36 -9.70
CA ALA A 21 18.62 -5.63 -9.02
C ALA A 21 19.88 -5.96 -8.21
N PRO A 22 19.74 -6.40 -6.94
CA PRO A 22 20.85 -6.86 -6.11
C PRO A 22 21.37 -8.23 -6.57
N LEU A 23 21.34 -8.52 -7.89
CA LEU A 23 21.80 -9.77 -8.46
C LEU A 23 23.33 -9.85 -8.44
N PRO A 24 23.92 -11.01 -8.05
CA PRO A 24 25.37 -11.16 -8.02
C PRO A 24 25.90 -11.46 -9.42
N GLY A 25 26.91 -10.72 -9.88
CA GLY A 25 27.62 -10.99 -11.13
C GLY A 25 27.72 -9.78 -12.06
N ARG A 26 28.80 -9.73 -12.86
CA ARG A 26 29.06 -8.61 -13.79
C ARG A 26 28.17 -8.61 -15.05
N ASN A 27 27.51 -9.73 -15.37
CA ASN A 27 26.68 -9.87 -16.58
C ASN A 27 25.23 -10.21 -16.23
N ARG A 28 24.43 -9.17 -16.00
CA ARG A 28 23.01 -9.30 -15.63
C ARG A 28 22.12 -9.88 -16.74
N ALA A 29 22.57 -9.84 -17.99
CA ALA A 29 21.86 -10.41 -19.14
C ALA A 29 21.79 -11.96 -19.14
N ASN A 30 22.56 -12.63 -18.29
CA ASN A 30 22.65 -14.10 -18.27
C ASN A 30 21.73 -14.76 -17.23
N HIS A 31 21.01 -13.99 -16.41
CA HIS A 31 20.11 -14.55 -15.41
C HIS A 31 18.81 -15.04 -16.06
N ALA A 32 18.26 -16.14 -15.53
CA ALA A 32 17.00 -16.70 -16.02
C ALA A 32 15.85 -15.69 -15.87
N MET A 33 15.08 -15.51 -16.94
CA MET A 33 13.93 -14.63 -16.98
C MET A 33 12.63 -15.43 -16.88
N VAL A 34 11.58 -14.79 -16.39
CA VAL A 34 10.23 -15.33 -16.30
C VAL A 34 9.24 -14.30 -16.82
N LYS A 35 8.22 -14.78 -17.52
CA LYS A 35 7.16 -13.92 -18.06
C LYS A 35 6.00 -13.82 -17.09
N ILE A 36 5.52 -12.62 -16.81
CA ILE A 36 4.36 -12.40 -15.95
C ILE A 36 3.34 -11.59 -16.75
N THR A 37 2.16 -12.16 -16.96
CA THR A 37 1.05 -11.48 -17.62
C THR A 37 0.09 -10.96 -16.54
N VAL A 38 -0.02 -9.65 -16.41
CA VAL A 38 -0.92 -8.97 -15.49
C VAL A 38 -2.19 -8.54 -16.23
N VAL A 39 -3.35 -8.91 -15.69
CA VAL A 39 -4.65 -8.73 -16.35
C VAL A 39 -5.58 -7.89 -15.49
N LYS A 40 -6.06 -6.77 -16.02
CA LYS A 40 -7.10 -5.94 -15.40
C LYS A 40 -8.21 -5.67 -16.41
N SER A 41 -9.45 -6.04 -16.09
CA SER A 41 -10.64 -5.74 -16.90
C SER A 41 -10.51 -6.07 -18.40
N GLY A 42 -9.82 -7.16 -18.73
CA GLY A 42 -9.61 -7.61 -20.11
C GLY A 42 -8.37 -7.04 -20.81
N TYR A 43 -7.66 -6.10 -20.20
CA TYR A 43 -6.35 -5.62 -20.68
C TYR A 43 -5.23 -6.48 -20.10
N GLU A 44 -4.33 -6.95 -20.96
CA GLU A 44 -3.18 -7.77 -20.57
C GLU A 44 -1.88 -6.99 -20.77
N ASN A 45 -1.06 -6.94 -19.72
CA ASN A 45 0.28 -6.35 -19.75
C ASN A 45 1.30 -7.43 -19.44
N GLU A 46 2.35 -7.53 -20.26
CA GLU A 46 3.38 -8.54 -20.11
C GLU A 46 4.65 -7.93 -19.52
N PHE A 47 5.19 -8.56 -18.49
CA PHE A 47 6.41 -8.18 -17.80
C PHE A 47 7.42 -9.31 -17.91
N THR A 48 8.69 -8.98 -18.15
CA THR A 48 9.79 -9.95 -18.14
C THR A 48 10.68 -9.65 -16.93
N VAL A 49 10.76 -10.59 -16.00
CA VAL A 49 11.36 -10.38 -14.67
C VAL A 49 12.45 -11.40 -14.43
N HIS A 50 13.47 -11.04 -13.66
CA HIS A 50 14.49 -11.99 -13.22
C HIS A 50 13.89 -13.05 -12.29
N LYS A 51 14.03 -14.33 -12.65
CA LYS A 51 13.52 -15.44 -11.83
C LYS A 51 14.11 -15.43 -10.42
N GLU A 52 15.40 -15.11 -10.30
CA GLU A 52 16.09 -14.98 -9.01
C GLU A 52 15.51 -13.88 -8.11
N LEU A 53 14.91 -12.83 -8.69
CA LEU A 53 14.22 -11.79 -7.90
C LEU A 53 13.08 -12.40 -7.10
N LEU A 54 12.27 -13.23 -7.77
CA LEU A 54 11.09 -13.87 -7.23
C LEU A 54 11.44 -15.04 -6.30
N THR A 55 12.54 -15.75 -6.57
CA THR A 55 12.88 -16.98 -5.84
C THR A 55 13.94 -16.81 -4.76
N ARG A 56 14.81 -15.79 -4.85
CA ARG A 56 15.93 -15.59 -3.92
C ARG A 56 15.79 -14.33 -3.06
N TYR A 57 15.41 -13.20 -3.66
CA TYR A 57 15.38 -11.92 -2.93
C TYR A 57 14.07 -11.68 -2.20
N GLN A 58 12.94 -11.99 -2.85
CA GLN A 58 11.60 -11.82 -2.25
C GLN A 58 10.75 -13.10 -2.33
N PRO A 59 11.28 -14.29 -1.96
CA PRO A 59 10.56 -15.56 -2.13
C PRO A 59 9.23 -15.61 -1.40
N LYS A 60 9.17 -15.10 -0.17
CA LYS A 60 7.95 -15.12 0.64
C LYS A 60 6.86 -14.21 0.05
N LEU A 61 7.26 -13.06 -0.52
CA LEU A 61 6.35 -12.10 -1.14
C LEU A 61 5.68 -12.72 -2.37
N PHE A 62 6.50 -13.14 -3.33
CA PHE A 62 6.00 -13.59 -4.61
C PHE A 62 5.41 -15.00 -4.55
N ALA A 63 5.81 -15.84 -3.59
CA ALA A 63 5.10 -17.10 -3.33
C ALA A 63 3.66 -16.87 -2.88
N LYS A 64 3.39 -15.82 -2.10
CA LYS A 64 2.04 -15.46 -1.66
C LYS A 64 1.19 -14.86 -2.79
N ILE A 65 1.81 -14.13 -3.73
CA ILE A 65 1.10 -13.41 -4.79
C ILE A 65 0.94 -14.26 -6.07
N LEU A 66 1.98 -14.99 -6.47
CA LEU A 66 2.05 -15.74 -7.73
C LEU A 66 1.95 -17.27 -7.51
N GLY A 67 1.99 -17.73 -6.26
CA GLY A 67 2.14 -19.15 -5.94
C GLY A 67 3.59 -19.64 -6.07
N THR A 68 3.78 -20.95 -5.99
CA THR A 68 5.12 -21.56 -6.02
C THR A 68 5.83 -21.30 -7.34
N VAL A 69 6.90 -20.51 -7.32
CA VAL A 69 7.55 -20.02 -8.55
C VAL A 69 8.33 -21.12 -9.31
N GLY A 70 8.74 -22.20 -8.61
CA GLY A 70 9.19 -23.48 -9.17
C GLY A 70 9.96 -23.46 -10.50
N ASN A 71 9.60 -24.37 -11.42
CA ASN A 71 10.11 -24.44 -12.79
C ASN A 71 9.25 -23.67 -13.79
N SER A 72 8.21 -22.98 -13.33
CA SER A 72 7.30 -22.26 -14.22
C SER A 72 8.02 -21.12 -14.94
N GLU A 73 7.81 -21.06 -16.26
CA GLU A 73 8.37 -20.03 -17.13
C GLU A 73 7.43 -18.84 -17.33
N SER A 74 6.15 -19.00 -16.93
CA SER A 74 5.17 -17.93 -16.99
C SER A 74 4.15 -17.97 -15.86
N PHE A 75 3.65 -16.78 -15.48
CA PHE A 75 2.59 -16.59 -14.50
C PHE A 75 1.53 -15.64 -15.03
N ARG A 76 0.30 -15.78 -14.54
CA ARG A 76 -0.80 -14.86 -14.82
C ARG A 76 -1.35 -14.30 -13.51
N LEU A 77 -1.39 -12.98 -13.40
CA LEU A 77 -1.86 -12.26 -12.21
C LEU A 77 -3.07 -11.40 -12.61
N VAL A 78 -4.19 -11.53 -11.89
CA VAL A 78 -5.35 -10.66 -12.09
C VAL A 78 -5.24 -9.49 -11.12
N GLU A 79 -4.63 -8.41 -11.56
CA GLU A 79 -4.38 -7.21 -10.74
C GLU A 79 -4.11 -5.98 -11.61
N ASP A 80 -4.06 -4.78 -11.01
CA ASP A 80 -3.59 -3.58 -11.71
C ASP A 80 -2.09 -3.67 -12.08
N PRO A 81 -1.71 -3.44 -13.35
CA PRO A 81 -0.31 -3.35 -13.76
C PRO A 81 0.55 -2.38 -12.92
N LYS A 82 -0.02 -1.27 -12.43
CA LYS A 82 0.68 -0.31 -11.56
C LYS A 82 1.04 -0.91 -10.20
N VAL A 83 0.12 -1.68 -9.62
CA VAL A 83 0.36 -2.39 -8.34
C VAL A 83 1.48 -3.40 -8.51
N PHE A 84 1.45 -4.18 -9.59
CA PHE A 84 2.51 -5.14 -9.88
C PHE A 84 3.85 -4.47 -10.15
N LEU A 85 3.87 -3.36 -10.89
CA LEU A 85 5.07 -2.56 -11.13
C LEU A 85 5.67 -2.05 -9.80
N GLY A 86 4.82 -1.59 -8.87
CA GLY A 86 5.26 -1.15 -7.56
C GLY A 86 5.90 -2.26 -6.72
N LEU A 87 5.34 -3.47 -6.77
CA LEU A 87 5.95 -4.65 -6.14
C LEU A 87 7.30 -5.02 -6.76
N LEU A 88 7.44 -4.91 -8.09
CA LEU A 88 8.71 -5.12 -8.76
C LEU A 88 9.74 -4.09 -8.33
N GLN A 89 9.36 -2.82 -8.23
CA GLN A 89 10.27 -1.77 -7.75
C GLN A 89 10.74 -2.07 -6.32
N PHE A 90 9.83 -2.43 -5.43
CA PHE A 90 10.19 -2.86 -4.07
C PHE A 90 11.12 -4.07 -4.08
N ALA A 91 10.85 -5.06 -4.94
CA ALA A 91 11.69 -6.24 -5.02
C ALA A 91 13.10 -5.94 -5.54
N TYR A 92 13.22 -5.05 -6.54
CA TYR A 92 14.49 -4.67 -7.13
C TYR A 92 15.29 -3.73 -6.24
N ARG A 93 14.64 -2.87 -5.45
CA ARG A 93 15.33 -1.81 -4.69
C ARG A 93 15.37 -2.04 -3.19
N GLY A 94 14.45 -2.84 -2.66
CA GLY A 94 14.22 -3.00 -1.22
C GLY A 94 13.41 -1.85 -0.59
N ARG A 95 12.76 -1.01 -1.40
CA ARG A 95 11.98 0.16 -0.94
C ARG A 95 10.94 0.58 -1.99
N PHE A 96 9.87 1.22 -1.53
CA PHE A 96 8.89 1.86 -2.42
C PHE A 96 9.30 3.29 -2.77
N TRP A 97 8.73 3.83 -3.84
CA TRP A 97 8.89 5.24 -4.20
C TRP A 97 8.25 6.13 -3.14
N LEU A 98 8.69 7.38 -3.08
CA LEU A 98 7.98 8.41 -2.33
C LEU A 98 6.81 8.88 -3.21
N PRO A 99 5.56 8.79 -2.73
CA PRO A 99 4.42 9.30 -3.49
C PRO A 99 4.52 10.83 -3.58
N GLU A 100 4.53 11.37 -4.81
CA GLU A 100 4.56 12.82 -5.06
C GLU A 100 3.18 13.33 -5.47
N THR A 101 2.32 12.45 -6.00
CA THR A 101 1.00 12.78 -6.53
C THR A 101 -0.11 11.96 -5.88
N VAL A 102 -1.36 12.39 -6.08
CA VAL A 102 -2.55 11.65 -5.64
C VAL A 102 -2.64 10.26 -6.31
N SER A 103 -2.21 10.13 -7.58
CA SER A 103 -2.18 8.82 -8.24
C SER A 103 -1.17 7.86 -7.60
N ASP A 104 -0.12 8.38 -6.97
CA ASP A 104 0.90 7.55 -6.33
C ASP A 104 0.37 6.97 -5.01
N ILE A 105 -0.34 7.78 -4.22
CA ILE A 105 -0.93 7.31 -2.95
C ILE A 105 -2.05 6.29 -3.18
N ASP A 106 -2.84 6.44 -4.24
CA ASP A 106 -3.86 5.45 -4.62
C ASP A 106 -3.22 4.08 -4.92
N THR A 107 -2.07 4.07 -5.60
CA THR A 107 -1.32 2.84 -5.88
C THR A 107 -0.79 2.20 -4.60
N LEU A 108 -0.34 3.00 -3.61
CA LEU A 108 0.09 2.46 -2.31
C LEU A 108 -1.08 1.84 -1.54
N TRP A 109 -2.27 2.44 -1.61
CA TRP A 109 -3.48 1.85 -1.05
C TRP A 109 -3.84 0.52 -1.70
N ASP A 110 -3.75 0.43 -3.03
CA ASP A 110 -3.98 -0.82 -3.77
C ASP A 110 -2.95 -1.92 -3.40
N ILE A 111 -1.68 -1.55 -3.20
CA ILE A 111 -0.65 -2.48 -2.71
C ILE A 111 -0.96 -2.94 -1.29
N TYR A 112 -1.43 -2.04 -0.40
CA TYR A 112 -1.89 -2.43 0.94
C TYR A 112 -3.05 -3.44 0.86
N ILE A 113 -4.07 -3.16 0.04
CA ILE A 113 -5.23 -4.03 -0.16
C ILE A 113 -4.77 -5.41 -0.64
N LEU A 114 -3.87 -5.46 -1.62
CA LEU A 114 -3.29 -6.71 -2.10
C LEU A 114 -2.53 -7.46 -0.98
N ALA A 115 -1.76 -6.74 -0.17
CA ALA A 115 -1.00 -7.31 0.94
C ALA A 115 -1.92 -7.85 2.05
N GLU A 116 -3.06 -7.20 2.31
CA GLU A 116 -4.07 -7.67 3.26
C GLU A 116 -4.80 -8.91 2.75
N LYS A 117 -5.22 -8.89 1.48
CA LYS A 117 -5.87 -10.02 0.81
C LYS A 117 -4.99 -11.28 0.80
N ASN A 118 -3.68 -11.13 0.60
CA ASN A 118 -2.73 -12.23 0.56
C ASN A 118 -2.06 -12.53 1.91
N GLU A 119 -2.48 -11.85 2.98
CA GLU A 119 -1.95 -12.04 4.34
C GLU A 119 -0.43 -11.91 4.40
N ILE A 120 0.07 -10.74 3.98
CA ILE A 120 1.48 -10.37 3.96
C ILE A 120 1.73 -9.22 4.95
N PRO A 121 1.82 -9.49 6.28
CA PRO A 121 1.84 -8.44 7.31
C PRO A 121 2.98 -7.44 7.14
N TYR A 122 4.19 -7.91 6.82
CA TYR A 122 5.34 -7.00 6.68
C TYR A 122 5.13 -5.97 5.54
N LEU A 123 4.44 -6.35 4.47
CA LEU A 123 4.15 -5.43 3.36
C LEU A 123 3.05 -4.45 3.77
N GLN A 124 2.05 -4.89 4.54
CA GLN A 124 1.05 -4.00 5.14
C GLN A 124 1.71 -2.93 6.02
N ASP A 125 2.64 -3.34 6.90
CA ASP A 125 3.35 -2.42 7.80
C ASP A 125 4.19 -1.39 7.00
N VAL A 126 4.90 -1.84 5.95
CA VAL A 126 5.65 -0.95 5.05
C VAL A 126 4.72 0.04 4.34
N MET A 127 3.58 -0.42 3.83
CA MET A 127 2.58 0.46 3.20
C MET A 127 2.03 1.48 4.19
N MET A 128 1.67 1.06 5.41
CA MET A 128 1.16 1.98 6.43
C MET A 128 2.18 3.05 6.81
N ASN A 129 3.47 2.70 6.93
CA ASN A 129 4.52 3.70 7.14
C ASN A 129 4.59 4.72 5.99
N ARG A 130 4.52 4.27 4.74
CA ARG A 130 4.59 5.15 3.56
C ARG A 130 3.36 6.05 3.44
N ILE A 131 2.18 5.48 3.63
CA ILE A 131 0.90 6.17 3.52
C ILE A 131 0.77 7.24 4.61
N THR A 132 1.03 6.88 5.87
CA THR A 132 0.97 7.82 6.99
C THR A 132 1.98 8.96 6.82
N SER A 133 3.22 8.62 6.44
CA SER A 133 4.28 9.60 6.16
C SER A 133 3.89 10.56 5.04
N PHE A 134 3.29 10.06 3.95
CA PHE A 134 2.84 10.91 2.85
C PHE A 134 1.83 11.95 3.33
N TYR A 135 0.71 11.49 3.94
CA TYR A 135 -0.35 12.39 4.39
C TYR A 135 0.14 13.39 5.46
N PHE A 136 1.11 13.01 6.27
CA PHE A 136 1.74 13.92 7.22
C PHE A 136 2.60 14.99 6.53
N GLN A 137 3.46 14.57 5.59
CA GLN A 137 4.38 15.47 4.88
C GLN A 137 3.67 16.41 3.92
N SER A 138 2.66 15.92 3.21
CA SER A 138 1.81 16.73 2.32
C SER A 138 0.84 17.62 3.09
N GLN A 139 0.69 17.40 4.41
CA GLN A 139 -0.34 18.03 5.25
C GLN A 139 -1.77 17.76 4.78
N THR A 140 -2.00 16.75 3.92
CA THR A 140 -3.32 16.39 3.38
C THR A 140 -3.93 15.20 4.12
N PHE A 141 -5.25 15.07 4.07
CA PHE A 141 -5.95 13.87 4.53
C PHE A 141 -6.37 12.99 3.34
N PRO A 142 -6.65 11.70 3.57
CA PRO A 142 -7.30 10.86 2.58
C PRO A 142 -8.65 11.46 2.16
N SER A 143 -8.92 11.46 0.85
CA SER A 143 -10.23 11.88 0.33
C SER A 143 -11.32 10.87 0.71
N MET A 144 -12.59 11.31 0.70
CA MET A 144 -13.72 10.38 0.91
C MET A 144 -13.75 9.24 -0.12
N ASP A 145 -13.27 9.46 -1.34
CA ASP A 145 -13.18 8.40 -2.36
C ASP A 145 -12.10 7.37 -2.02
N ALA A 146 -10.94 7.81 -1.52
CA ALA A 146 -9.90 6.91 -1.03
C ALA A 146 -10.38 6.10 0.18
N ILE A 147 -11.08 6.73 1.12
CA ILE A 147 -11.69 6.04 2.27
C ILE A 147 -12.67 4.97 1.77
N ARG A 148 -13.62 5.35 0.89
CA ARG A 148 -14.60 4.43 0.31
C ARG A 148 -13.94 3.26 -0.40
N HIS A 149 -12.90 3.54 -1.20
CA HIS A 149 -12.16 2.54 -1.95
C HIS A 149 -11.49 1.52 -1.03
N VAL A 150 -10.78 1.97 0.00
CA VAL A 150 -10.09 1.07 0.94
C VAL A 150 -11.09 0.26 1.74
N TYR A 151 -12.14 0.89 2.28
CA TYR A 151 -13.18 0.18 3.03
C TYR A 151 -13.84 -0.91 2.19
N LYS A 152 -14.15 -0.64 0.92
CA LYS A 152 -14.75 -1.62 0.00
C LYS A 152 -13.89 -2.87 -0.21
N HIS A 153 -12.57 -2.78 -0.10
CA HIS A 153 -11.65 -3.87 -0.46
C HIS A 153 -10.84 -4.44 0.72
N THR A 154 -11.03 -3.92 1.92
CA THR A 154 -10.37 -4.39 3.16
C THR A 154 -11.33 -5.14 4.05
N LYS A 155 -10.82 -5.97 4.97
CA LYS A 155 -11.64 -6.80 5.86
C LYS A 155 -12.35 -5.96 6.94
N GLU A 156 -13.63 -6.22 7.16
CA GLU A 156 -14.38 -5.72 8.32
C GLU A 156 -13.84 -6.28 9.62
N GLU A 157 -13.88 -5.47 10.70
CA GLU A 157 -13.61 -5.99 12.04
C GLU A 157 -14.75 -6.93 12.45
N SER A 158 -14.40 -8.15 12.86
CA SER A 158 -15.31 -9.11 13.46
C SER A 158 -14.68 -9.65 14.75
N GLU A 159 -15.47 -10.26 15.63
CA GLU A 159 -14.99 -10.81 16.91
C GLU A 159 -13.85 -11.84 16.76
N ILE A 160 -13.66 -12.40 15.56
CA ILE A 160 -12.71 -13.48 15.26
C ILE A 160 -11.48 -12.97 14.48
N GLN A 161 -11.59 -11.87 13.72
CA GLN A 161 -10.53 -11.37 12.83
C GLN A 161 -9.87 -10.10 13.37
N LYS A 162 -8.53 -10.04 13.25
CA LYS A 162 -7.77 -8.83 13.54
C LYS A 162 -8.28 -7.68 12.64
N PRO A 163 -8.53 -6.48 13.20
CA PRO A 163 -9.01 -5.35 12.42
C PRO A 163 -8.00 -4.94 11.33
N SER A 164 -8.51 -4.46 10.20
CA SER A 164 -7.66 -3.82 9.19
C SER A 164 -7.00 -2.56 9.77
N MET A 165 -5.66 -2.51 9.79
CA MET A 165 -4.93 -1.34 10.26
C MET A 165 -5.17 -0.12 9.37
N ALA A 166 -5.40 -0.34 8.07
CA ALA A 166 -5.84 0.71 7.15
C ALA A 166 -7.17 1.32 7.56
N ARG A 167 -8.20 0.50 7.84
CA ARG A 167 -9.50 1.00 8.32
C ARG A 167 -9.36 1.79 9.62
N ARG A 168 -8.55 1.31 10.56
CA ARG A 168 -8.25 2.06 11.81
C ARG A 168 -7.65 3.44 11.53
N PHE A 169 -6.64 3.51 10.67
CA PHE A 169 -6.02 4.79 10.29
C PHE A 169 -7.03 5.72 9.61
N LEU A 170 -7.82 5.19 8.66
CA LEU A 170 -8.80 5.95 7.90
C LEU A 170 -9.97 6.42 8.77
N ALA A 171 -10.44 5.63 9.72
CA ALA A 171 -11.45 6.05 10.69
C ALA A 171 -10.95 7.22 11.55
N ARG A 172 -9.70 7.17 12.04
CA ARG A 172 -9.10 8.30 12.78
C ARG A 172 -8.93 9.54 11.88
N CYS A 173 -8.55 9.35 10.62
CA CYS A 173 -8.50 10.45 9.65
C CYS A 173 -9.89 11.05 9.42
N TYR A 174 -10.91 10.22 9.21
CA TYR A 174 -12.29 10.65 9.03
C TYR A 174 -12.79 11.48 10.21
N VAL A 175 -12.51 11.06 11.44
CA VAL A 175 -12.83 11.83 12.66
C VAL A 175 -12.15 13.21 12.62
N SER A 176 -10.86 13.25 12.28
CA SER A 176 -10.08 14.49 12.22
C SER A 176 -10.60 15.45 11.15
N ILE A 177 -10.90 14.93 9.95
CA ILE A 177 -11.53 15.68 8.86
C ILE A 177 -12.87 16.24 9.33
N SER A 178 -13.73 15.39 9.89
CA SER A 178 -15.08 15.77 10.34
C SER A 178 -15.04 16.89 11.38
N PHE A 179 -14.14 16.79 12.38
CA PHE A 179 -13.95 17.83 13.37
C PHE A 179 -13.44 19.14 12.76
N ASN A 180 -12.45 19.08 11.87
CA ASN A 180 -11.91 20.27 11.23
C ASN A 180 -12.96 20.98 10.36
N CYS A 181 -13.79 20.23 9.63
CA CYS A 181 -14.89 20.77 8.83
C CYS A 181 -15.98 21.41 9.72
N PHE A 182 -16.31 20.77 10.84
CA PHE A 182 -17.37 21.24 11.73
C PHE A 182 -17.01 22.57 12.43
N TYR A 183 -15.74 22.76 12.79
CA TYR A 183 -15.25 23.97 13.46
C TYR A 183 -14.73 25.07 12.51
N GLY A 184 -15.09 25.00 11.22
CA GLY A 184 -14.85 26.10 10.27
C GLY A 184 -13.48 26.10 9.59
N GLY A 185 -12.75 24.99 9.61
CA GLY A 185 -11.54 24.82 8.80
C GLY A 185 -11.84 24.70 7.31
N THR A 186 -10.93 25.17 6.46
CA THR A 186 -10.95 24.88 5.03
C THR A 186 -10.78 23.39 4.83
N CYS A 187 -11.83 22.75 4.33
CA CYS A 187 -11.84 21.33 4.01
C CYS A 187 -11.81 21.13 2.51
N ASP A 188 -10.88 20.30 2.04
CA ASP A 188 -10.84 19.89 0.63
C ASP A 188 -12.07 19.04 0.25
N ASP A 189 -12.67 18.36 1.23
CA ASP A 189 -13.91 17.59 1.08
C ASP A 189 -15.13 18.36 1.61
N THR A 190 -16.16 18.48 0.77
CA THR A 190 -17.39 19.18 1.17
C THR A 190 -18.14 18.44 2.29
N TYR A 191 -18.73 19.19 3.23
CA TYR A 191 -19.51 18.65 4.36
C TYR A 191 -20.51 17.55 3.95
N ARG A 192 -21.19 17.73 2.81
CA ARG A 192 -22.16 16.75 2.27
C ARG A 192 -21.51 15.40 1.93
N ARG A 193 -20.28 15.40 1.40
CA ARG A 193 -19.56 14.15 1.10
C ARG A 193 -19.14 13.41 2.36
N ILE A 194 -18.83 14.14 3.42
CA ILE A 194 -18.43 13.57 4.72
C ILE A 194 -19.64 12.89 5.39
N GLU A 195 -20.80 13.55 5.37
CA GLU A 195 -22.05 12.94 5.85
C GLU A 195 -22.45 11.73 5.00
N ASP A 196 -22.37 11.86 3.66
CA ASP A 196 -22.64 10.77 2.72
C ASP A 196 -21.73 9.55 2.97
N ALA A 197 -20.43 9.78 3.16
CA ALA A 197 -19.46 8.75 3.48
C ALA A 197 -19.85 7.98 4.76
N ARG A 198 -20.30 8.68 5.80
CA ARG A 198 -20.73 8.04 7.06
C ARG A 198 -21.88 7.07 6.87
N LEU A 199 -22.80 7.38 5.95
CA LEU A 199 -24.04 6.64 5.72
C LEU A 199 -23.86 5.50 4.73
N HIS A 200 -22.92 5.63 3.78
CA HIS A 200 -22.81 4.73 2.64
C HIS A 200 -21.49 3.95 2.55
N ILE A 201 -20.56 4.15 3.49
CA ILE A 201 -19.35 3.33 3.59
C ILE A 201 -19.54 2.32 4.73
N ASP A 202 -19.75 1.06 4.34
CA ASP A 202 -20.00 -0.03 5.28
C ASP A 202 -18.87 -0.18 6.29
N GLY A 203 -19.22 -0.25 7.58
CA GLY A 203 -18.27 -0.35 8.69
C GLY A 203 -17.62 0.97 9.14
N LEU A 204 -17.58 2.02 8.32
CA LEU A 204 -16.92 3.29 8.67
C LEU A 204 -17.51 3.92 9.92
N HIS A 205 -18.84 3.90 10.07
CA HIS A 205 -19.49 4.46 11.26
C HIS A 205 -19.07 3.72 12.54
N LEU A 206 -19.04 2.39 12.51
CA LEU A 206 -18.65 1.57 13.67
C LEU A 206 -17.17 1.80 14.02
N ASP A 207 -16.27 1.76 13.03
CA ASP A 207 -14.84 2.00 13.23
C ASP A 207 -14.58 3.41 13.76
N THR A 208 -15.36 4.40 13.30
CA THR A 208 -15.32 5.78 13.80
C THR A 208 -15.72 5.85 15.27
N LEU A 209 -16.83 5.20 15.65
CA LEU A 209 -17.24 5.13 17.06
C LEU A 209 -16.17 4.43 17.90
N GLN A 210 -15.55 3.36 17.40
CA GLN A 210 -14.47 2.69 18.10
C GLN A 210 -13.23 3.57 18.23
N ALA A 211 -12.86 4.33 17.20
CA ALA A 211 -11.75 5.27 17.24
C ALA A 211 -11.96 6.40 18.28
N ILE A 212 -13.22 6.78 18.52
CA ILE A 212 -13.60 7.76 19.55
C ILE A 212 -13.62 7.12 20.95
N HIS A 213 -14.17 5.91 21.08
CA HIS A 213 -14.48 5.31 22.38
C HIS A 213 -13.40 4.37 22.95
N LYS A 214 -12.56 3.73 22.13
CA LYS A 214 -11.43 2.92 22.61
C LYS A 214 -10.30 3.87 23.04
N PRO A 215 -10.04 4.05 24.35
CA PRO A 215 -9.04 5.00 24.80
C PRO A 215 -7.65 4.46 24.47
N ALA A 216 -6.85 5.23 23.73
CA ALA A 216 -5.40 5.12 23.81
C ALA A 216 -4.97 5.66 25.19
N GLY A 217 -5.21 4.89 26.25
CA GLY A 217 -4.70 5.14 27.62
C GLY A 217 -5.12 6.43 28.33
N ILE A 218 -5.80 7.38 27.67
CA ILE A 218 -6.23 8.66 28.25
C ILE A 218 -7.62 9.02 27.70
N PRO A 219 -8.60 9.41 28.55
CA PRO A 219 -9.90 9.87 28.07
C PRO A 219 -9.72 11.23 27.37
N TRP A 220 -10.24 11.38 26.16
CA TRP A 220 -10.35 12.64 25.37
C TRP A 220 -9.22 13.08 24.45
N LYS A 221 -8.12 12.32 24.27
CA LYS A 221 -7.24 12.56 23.12
C LYS A 221 -7.65 11.66 21.97
N VAL A 222 -8.66 12.08 21.21
CA VAL A 222 -8.59 11.87 19.76
C VAL A 222 -7.25 12.50 19.37
N ASP A 223 -6.27 11.70 18.96
CA ASP A 223 -4.98 12.25 18.55
C ASP A 223 -5.26 13.29 17.48
N LEU A 224 -4.94 14.56 17.80
CA LEU A 224 -5.33 15.73 16.98
C LEU A 224 -4.87 15.62 15.53
N ASP A 225 -3.88 14.75 15.28
CA ASP A 225 -3.48 14.37 13.94
C ASP A 225 -3.02 12.88 13.92
N PRO A 226 -3.81 11.95 13.34
CA PRO A 226 -3.45 10.54 13.24
C PRO A 226 -2.27 10.26 12.32
N ARG A 227 -1.78 11.26 11.59
CA ARG A 227 -0.65 11.15 10.66
C ARG A 227 0.69 11.50 11.35
N ASP A 228 0.65 12.21 12.48
CA ASP A 228 1.85 12.69 13.17
C ASP A 228 2.50 11.57 14.00
N SER A 229 3.61 11.02 13.50
CA SER A 229 4.38 9.95 14.15
C SER A 229 5.02 10.34 15.49
N ARG A 230 5.01 11.63 15.85
CA ARG A 230 5.44 12.12 17.18
C ARG A 230 4.32 12.00 18.21
N ARG A 231 3.07 11.88 17.75
CA ARG A 231 1.86 11.80 18.59
C ARG A 231 1.27 10.41 18.59
N VAL A 232 1.30 9.75 17.43
CA VAL A 232 0.81 8.39 17.25
C VAL A 232 1.99 7.45 16.99
N SER A 233 2.06 6.37 17.77
CA SER A 233 3.05 5.33 17.52
C SER A 233 2.81 4.69 16.15
N PRO A 234 3.82 4.53 15.28
CA PRO A 234 3.65 3.80 14.01
C PRO A 234 3.06 2.39 14.19
N CYS A 235 3.37 1.75 15.32
CA CYS A 235 2.85 0.45 15.72
C CYS A 235 1.32 0.41 15.84
N ASP A 236 0.64 1.54 16.07
CA ASP A 236 -0.83 1.61 16.12
C ASP A 236 -1.47 1.20 14.78
N TYR A 237 -0.69 1.31 13.71
CA TYR A 237 -1.06 1.01 12.33
C TYR A 237 -0.31 -0.20 11.77
N HIS A 238 0.37 -0.99 12.61
CA HIS A 238 1.04 -2.23 12.19
C HIS A 238 0.28 -3.46 12.66
N GLN A 239 0.48 -4.59 11.98
CA GLN A 239 -0.28 -5.83 12.17
C GLN A 239 0.19 -6.70 13.36
N HIS A 240 1.25 -6.27 14.05
CA HIS A 240 1.78 -6.96 15.23
C HIS A 240 0.95 -6.66 16.48
N ALA A 241 1.02 -7.53 17.49
CA ALA A 241 0.32 -7.28 18.75
C ALA A 241 0.92 -6.06 19.50
N TRP A 242 0.14 -5.42 20.36
CA TRP A 242 0.52 -4.22 21.15
C TRP A 242 1.84 -4.39 21.95
N ASN A 243 2.19 -5.62 22.32
CA ASN A 243 3.40 -5.96 23.07
C ASN A 243 4.45 -6.71 22.25
N GLU A 244 4.21 -6.94 20.97
CA GLU A 244 5.21 -7.52 20.07
C GLU A 244 6.16 -6.42 19.60
N LYS A 245 7.46 -6.73 19.52
CA LYS A 245 8.41 -5.82 18.89
C LYS A 245 8.00 -5.65 17.43
N CYS A 246 7.74 -4.41 17.05
CA CYS A 246 7.53 -4.04 15.65
C CYS A 246 8.63 -4.68 14.80
N PRO A 247 8.28 -5.37 13.70
CA PRO A 247 9.28 -5.83 12.76
C PRO A 247 10.15 -4.63 12.38
N LEU A 248 11.46 -4.72 12.64
CA LEU A 248 12.42 -3.72 12.20
C LEU A 248 12.64 -3.91 10.70
N HIS A 249 11.61 -3.63 9.89
CA HIS A 249 11.78 -3.54 8.46
C HIS A 249 12.46 -2.21 8.15
N LYS A 250 13.75 -2.29 7.84
CA LYS A 250 14.51 -1.17 7.30
C LYS A 250 14.45 -1.26 5.79
N GLU A 251 13.63 -0.43 5.18
CA GLU A 251 13.75 -0.16 3.75
C GLU A 251 15.18 0.33 3.46
N THR A 252 15.67 0.03 2.25
CA THR A 252 16.96 0.54 1.80
C THR A 252 16.95 2.08 1.79
N PRO A 253 18.07 2.75 2.18
CA PRO A 253 18.14 4.21 2.19
C PRO A 253 17.93 4.82 0.79
N PHE A 254 17.47 6.07 0.73
CA PHE A 254 17.39 6.81 -0.52
C PHE A 254 18.78 7.19 -1.04
N ASN A 255 19.07 6.90 -2.31
CA ASN A 255 20.28 7.32 -2.98
C ASN A 255 19.94 8.31 -4.10
N SER A 256 20.24 9.59 -3.87
CA SER A 256 19.97 10.68 -4.81
C SER A 256 20.68 10.58 -6.17
N GLU A 257 21.63 9.66 -6.33
CA GLU A 257 22.33 9.42 -7.59
C GLU A 257 21.65 8.32 -8.44
N THR A 258 20.99 7.35 -7.79
CA THR A 258 20.43 6.16 -8.45
C THR A 258 18.92 6.09 -8.41
N ASP A 259 18.26 7.12 -7.89
CA ASP A 259 16.81 7.15 -7.62
C ASP A 259 16.15 8.45 -8.11
N LYS A 260 16.60 8.97 -9.26
CA LYS A 260 16.09 10.17 -9.94
C LYS A 260 15.37 9.84 -11.22
#